data_AF-A0A950C1D4-F1
#
_entry.id   AF-A0A950C1D4-F1
#
_cell.length_a   1.000
_cell.length_b   1.000
_cell.length_c   1.000
_cell.angle_alpha   90.00
_cell.angle_beta   90.00
_cell.angle_gamma   90.00
#
_symmetry.space_group_name_H-M   'P 1'
#
loop_
_entity.id
_entity.type
_entity.pdbx_description
1 polymer ?
#
loop_
_entity_poly.entity_id
_entity_poly.type
_entity_poly.pdbx_seq_one_letter_code
_entity_poly.pdbx_strand_id
1 'polypeptide(L)'
;ITLSTDREVIETALETCWRIDSATARMVVIPNTLELKTLWVSPPLEDEVRNHPHLKRDTEYLPIPLSPGGTLDQAAMFPHSIRALRGKGSRS
;
A
#
# COMPACT_ATOMS: atom_id res chain seq x y z
N ILE A 1 2.03 11.66 18.98
CA ILE A 1 2.41 12.46 17.80
C ILE A 1 1.35 12.25 16.73
N THR A 2 0.91 13.30 16.05
CA THR A 2 0.08 13.23 14.84
C THR A 2 0.93 13.76 13.69
N LEU A 3 1.03 12.99 12.61
CA LEU A 3 1.83 13.33 11.44
C LEU A 3 0.91 13.82 10.32
N SER A 4 1.44 14.64 9.42
CA SER A 4 0.63 15.42 8.48
C SER A 4 0.41 14.67 7.15
N THR A 5 1.25 13.69 6.84
CA THR A 5 1.20 12.96 5.57
C THR A 5 1.39 11.46 5.77
N ASP A 6 0.85 10.65 4.86
CA ASP A 6 1.04 9.19 4.89
C ASP A 6 2.53 8.83 4.75
N ARG A 7 3.28 9.60 3.96
CA ARG A 7 4.74 9.49 3.86
C ARG A 7 5.39 9.60 5.23
N GLU A 8 5.12 10.68 5.97
CA GLU A 8 5.69 10.90 7.30
C GLU A 8 5.30 9.78 8.26
N VAL A 9 4.05 9.30 8.18
CA VAL A 9 3.56 8.17 8.98
C VAL A 9 4.37 6.92 8.69
N ILE A 10 4.57 6.57 7.42
CA ILE A 10 5.32 5.37 7.03
C ILE A 10 6.79 5.50 7.45
N GLU A 11 7.44 6.63 7.15
CA GLU A 11 8.84 6.90 7.50
C GLU A 11 9.04 6.84 9.02
N THR A 12 8.23 7.56 9.79
CA THR A 12 8.30 7.54 11.26
C THR A 12 8.02 6.14 11.81
N ALA A 13 7.06 5.40 11.24
CA ALA A 13 6.77 4.04 11.68
C ALA A 13 7.98 3.10 11.45
N LEU A 14 8.68 3.23 10.33
CA LEU A 14 9.89 2.46 10.05
C LEU A 14 11.05 2.84 10.98
N GLU A 15 11.20 4.13 11.28
CA GLU A 15 12.27 4.64 12.15
C GLU A 15 12.05 4.31 13.64
N THR A 16 10.80 4.34 14.09
CA THR A 16 10.47 4.25 15.52
C THR A 16 10.01 2.87 15.97
N CYS A 17 9.58 1.99 15.06
CA CYS A 17 9.24 0.62 15.40
C CYS A 17 10.49 -0.17 15.77
N TRP A 18 10.66 -0.43 17.07
CA TRP A 18 11.71 -1.27 17.61
C TRP A 18 11.71 -2.66 16.94
N ARG A 19 12.83 -3.04 16.30
CA ARG A 19 13.08 -4.30 15.55
C ARG A 19 12.59 -4.38 14.10
N ILE A 20 12.19 -3.27 13.47
CA ILE A 20 12.00 -3.26 12.01
C ILE A 20 13.25 -2.67 11.37
N ASP A 21 13.96 -3.48 10.58
CA ASP A 21 14.90 -2.96 9.60
C ASP A 21 14.11 -2.51 8.38
N SER A 22 14.27 -1.25 7.98
CA SER A 22 13.51 -0.64 6.89
C SER A 22 13.75 -1.37 5.56
N ALA A 23 14.91 -1.98 5.37
CA ALA A 23 15.22 -2.78 4.17
C ALA A 23 14.44 -4.11 4.12
N THR A 24 13.99 -4.62 5.28
CA THR A 24 13.29 -5.90 5.42
C THR A 24 11.86 -5.76 5.94
N ALA A 25 11.34 -4.53 5.99
CA ALA A 25 10.00 -4.23 6.47
C ALA A 25 8.93 -4.93 5.62
N ARG A 26 8.07 -5.70 6.31
CA ARG A 26 6.93 -6.40 5.72
C ARG A 26 5.70 -5.52 5.82
N MET A 27 5.24 -5.00 4.68
CA MET A 27 4.11 -4.08 4.59
C MET A 27 3.05 -4.64 3.65
N VAL A 28 1.79 -4.54 4.06
CA VAL A 28 0.63 -4.83 3.21
C VAL A 28 -0.29 -3.62 3.22
N VAL A 29 -0.72 -3.17 2.05
CA VAL A 29 -1.74 -2.12 1.90
C VAL A 29 -2.96 -2.74 1.24
N ILE A 30 -4.13 -2.48 1.83
CA ILE A 30 -5.44 -2.87 1.32
C ILE A 30 -6.31 -1.62 1.15
N PRO A 31 -7.19 -1.57 0.13
CA PRO A 31 -8.06 -0.41 -0.06
C PRO A 31 -9.09 -0.27 1.05
N ASN A 32 -9.57 -1.40 1.58
CA ASN A 32 -10.37 -1.56 2.80
C ASN A 32 -10.57 -3.06 3.08
N THR A 33 -11.14 -3.39 4.24
CA THR A 33 -11.35 -4.77 4.69
C THR A 33 -12.42 -5.55 3.91
N LEU A 34 -13.24 -4.88 3.10
CA LEU A 34 -14.28 -5.53 2.25
C LEU A 34 -13.78 -5.81 0.83
N GLU A 35 -12.66 -5.21 0.42
CA GLU A 35 -12.10 -5.31 -0.93
C GLU A 35 -10.68 -5.91 -0.89
N LEU A 36 -10.59 -7.23 -0.77
CA LEU A 36 -9.31 -7.96 -0.63
C LEU A 36 -8.82 -8.63 -1.92
N LYS A 37 -9.43 -8.30 -3.07
CA LYS A 37 -9.07 -8.90 -4.37
C LYS A 37 -7.64 -8.55 -4.81
N THR A 38 -7.18 -7.37 -4.43
CA THR A 38 -5.84 -6.86 -4.75
C THR A 38 -5.20 -6.34 -3.47
N LEU A 39 -4.00 -6.80 -3.20
CA LEU A 39 -3.17 -6.37 -2.07
C LEU A 39 -1.88 -5.77 -2.64
N TRP A 40 -1.39 -4.69 -2.05
CA TRP A 40 -0.03 -4.22 -2.30
C TRP A 40 0.85 -4.76 -1.20
N VAL A 41 1.99 -5.35 -1.56
CA VAL A 41 2.92 -5.95 -0.61
C VAL A 41 4.34 -5.44 -0.85
N SER A 42 5.15 -5.37 0.21
CA SER A 42 6.57 -5.07 0.09
C SER A 42 7.38 -6.31 -0.34
N PRO A 43 8.57 -6.13 -0.95
CA PRO A 43 9.41 -7.24 -1.42
C PRO A 43 9.71 -8.36 -0.42
N PRO A 44 9.90 -8.08 0.88
CA PRO A 44 10.09 -9.13 1.88
C PRO A 44 8.93 -10.11 2.05
N LEU A 45 7.79 -9.90 1.37
CA LEU A 45 6.65 -10.82 1.36
C LEU A 45 6.59 -11.73 0.12
N GLU A 46 7.57 -11.68 -0.79
CA GLU A 46 7.57 -12.45 -2.05
C GLU A 46 7.39 -13.95 -1.81
N ASP A 47 8.12 -14.50 -0.84
CA ASP A 47 8.07 -15.94 -0.53
C ASP A 47 6.70 -16.36 -0.01
N GLU A 48 6.04 -15.55 0.84
CA GLU A 48 4.67 -15.85 1.25
C GLU A 48 3.68 -15.75 0.08
N VAL A 49 3.82 -14.75 -0.78
CA VAL A 49 2.94 -14.59 -1.95
C VAL A 49 3.06 -15.80 -2.88
N ARG A 50 4.28 -16.29 -3.13
CA ARG A 50 4.52 -17.46 -4.01
C ARG A 50 3.98 -18.76 -3.43
N ASN A 51 4.06 -18.92 -2.11
CA ASN A 51 3.67 -20.16 -1.45
C ASN A 51 2.20 -20.19 -1.03
N HIS A 52 1.48 -19.07 -1.10
CA HIS A 52 0.09 -19.01 -0.69
C HIS A 52 -0.87 -19.46 -1.81
N PRO A 53 -1.73 -20.47 -1.59
CA PRO A 53 -2.55 -21.09 -2.65
C PRO A 53 -3.59 -20.17 -3.28
N HIS A 54 -3.92 -19.07 -2.62
CA HIS A 54 -4.90 -18.08 -3.08
C HIS A 54 -4.29 -16.75 -3.53
N LEU A 55 -2.97 -16.62 -3.54
CA LEU A 55 -2.31 -15.41 -4.02
C LEU A 55 -1.61 -15.69 -5.35
N LYS A 56 -1.53 -14.64 -6.16
CA LYS A 56 -0.73 -14.62 -7.38
C LYS A 56 -0.10 -13.24 -7.49
N ARG A 57 1.20 -13.20 -7.78
CA ARG A 57 1.90 -11.96 -8.08
C ARG A 57 1.35 -11.38 -9.40
N ASP A 58 0.80 -10.17 -9.32
CA ASP A 58 0.16 -9.51 -10.45
C ASP A 58 1.13 -8.60 -11.23
N THR A 59 2.07 -7.96 -10.51
CA THR A 59 3.04 -7.02 -11.08
C THR A 59 4.47 -7.28 -10.57
N GLU A 60 5.46 -6.67 -11.21
CA GLU A 60 6.75 -6.41 -10.56
C GLU A 60 6.61 -5.40 -9.41
N TYR A 61 7.64 -5.27 -8.56
CA TYR A 61 7.66 -4.29 -7.49
C TYR A 61 7.76 -2.87 -8.05
N LEU A 62 6.90 -1.98 -7.54
CA LEU A 62 6.80 -0.59 -7.97
C LEU A 62 7.04 0.34 -6.78
N PRO A 63 7.52 1.59 -7.01
CA PRO A 63 7.52 2.61 -5.99
C PRO A 63 6.11 2.84 -5.44
N ILE A 64 6.00 3.12 -4.13
CA ILE A 64 4.73 3.47 -3.50
C ILE A 64 4.22 4.77 -4.13
N PRO A 65 3.03 4.80 -4.75
CA PRO A 65 2.52 6.00 -5.38
C PRO A 65 2.05 6.99 -4.30
N LEU A 66 2.76 8.11 -4.21
CA LEU A 66 2.45 9.22 -3.31
C LEU A 66 2.11 10.45 -4.15
N SER A 67 1.10 11.20 -3.70
CA SER A 67 0.80 12.51 -4.25
C SER A 67 1.94 13.50 -3.94
N PRO A 68 2.01 14.67 -4.62
CA PRO A 68 2.98 15.71 -4.29
C PRO A 68 2.91 16.16 -2.82
N GLY A 69 1.74 16.05 -2.19
CA GLY A 69 1.53 16.37 -0.77
C GLY A 69 1.88 15.24 0.21
N GLY A 70 2.43 14.12 -0.26
CA GLY A 70 2.86 13.00 0.60
C GLY A 70 1.73 12.07 1.06
N THR A 71 0.53 12.17 0.48
CA THR A 71 -0.59 11.24 0.74
C THR A 71 -0.53 10.07 -0.25
N LEU A 72 -0.92 8.86 0.18
CA LEU A 72 -1.03 7.70 -0.71
C LEU A 72 -2.07 7.93 -1.81
N ASP A 73 -1.67 7.71 -3.06
CA ASP A 73 -2.60 7.71 -4.19
C ASP A 73 -3.30 6.34 -4.28
N GLN A 74 -4.33 6.16 -3.47
CA GLN A 74 -5.10 4.91 -3.44
C GLN A 74 -5.80 4.61 -4.76
N ALA A 75 -6.10 5.62 -5.59
CA ALA A 75 -6.73 5.40 -6.89
C ALA A 75 -5.74 4.81 -7.90
N ALA A 76 -4.47 5.24 -7.83
CA ALA A 76 -3.39 4.62 -8.59
C ALA A 76 -3.08 3.20 -8.10
N MET A 77 -3.11 2.96 -6.78
CA MET A 77 -2.85 1.63 -6.21
C MET A 77 -3.98 0.62 -6.51
N PHE A 78 -5.23 1.05 -6.36
CA PHE A 78 -6.41 0.18 -6.45
C PHE A 78 -7.42 0.75 -7.45
N PRO A 79 -7.10 0.75 -8.76
CA PRO A 79 -7.90 1.42 -9.79
C PRO A 79 -9.32 0.86 -9.95
N HIS A 80 -9.54 -0.38 -9.48
CA HIS A 80 -10.83 -1.06 -9.50
C HIS A 80 -11.58 -1.00 -8.16
N SER A 81 -11.01 -0.36 -7.13
CA SER A 81 -11.69 -0.23 -5.83
C SER A 81 -12.88 0.72 -5.90
N ILE A 82 -13.91 0.50 -5.08
CA ILE A 82 -15.07 1.40 -4.98
C ILE A 82 -14.64 2.83 -4.67
N ARG A 83 -13.60 3.01 -3.83
CA ARG A 83 -13.03 4.32 -3.51
C ARG A 83 -12.48 5.02 -4.74
N ALA A 84 -11.72 4.33 -5.59
CA ALA A 84 -11.19 4.89 -6.83
C ALA A 84 -12.31 5.26 -7.82
N LEU A 85 -13.37 4.44 -7.89
CA LEU A 85 -14.52 4.70 -8.77
C LEU A 85 -15.33 5.93 -8.33
N ARG A 86 -15.52 6.14 -7.02
CA ARG A 86 -16.21 7.34 -6.49
C ARG A 86 -15.48 8.63 -6.82
N GLY A 87 -14.14 8.63 -6.75
CA GLY A 87 -13.33 9.80 -7.11
C GLY A 87 -13.40 10.19 -8.59
N LYS A 88 -13.70 9.22 -9.48
CA LYS A 88 -13.93 9.49 -10.91
C LYS A 88 -15.31 10.08 -11.19
N GLY A 89 -16.32 9.74 -10.39
CA GLY A 89 -17.70 10.22 -10.55
C GLY A 89 -17.96 11.68 -10.13
N SER A 90 -17.07 12.31 -9.36
CA SER A 90 -17.24 13.69 -8.89
C SER A 90 -16.57 14.76 -9.77
N ARG A 91 -16.06 14.39 -10.95
CA ARG A 91 -15.46 15.32 -11.93
C ARG A 91 -16.27 15.38 -13.24
N SER A 92 -17.60 15.32 -13.14
CA SER A 92 -18.53 15.61 -14.24
C SER A 92 -19.27 16.93 -14.00
#